data_AF-A0AAT9HA71-F1
#
_entry.id   AF-A0AAT9HA71-F1
#
_cell.length_a   1.000
_cell.length_b   1.000
_cell.length_c   1.000
_cell.angle_alpha   90.00
_cell.angle_beta   90.00
_cell.angle_gamma   90.00
#
_symmetry.space_group_name_H-M   'P 1'
#
loop_
_entity.id
_entity.type
_entity.pdbx_description
1 polymer ?
#
loop_
_entity_poly.entity_id
_entity_poly.type
_entity_poly.pdbx_seq_one_letter_code
_entity_poly.pdbx_strand_id
1 'polypeptide(L)'
;MARLTPDIWQHHAEGTRNGWVSEDEDGDRQTRPFQGSCIFQNRPGFAGGMGCSLHILALKEGREPLETKPDVCWQLPVRRTYEWIDRPDDTRVLQVSIGEYDRRGWGSGGHDLHWWCTSATSAHGAGDPVYVSYRAELTELMGKAGYDRLSELCEARLASQLPLLAPHPADPA
;
A
#
# COMPACT_ATOMS: atom_id res chain seq x y z
N MET A 1 -9.94 10.02 -13.08
CA MET A 1 -10.44 11.32 -12.59
C MET A 1 -11.90 11.59 -12.93
N ALA A 2 -12.34 11.42 -14.19
CA ALA A 2 -13.74 11.68 -14.58
C ALA A 2 -14.82 10.93 -13.77
N ARG A 3 -14.44 9.83 -13.10
CA ARG A 3 -15.33 9.03 -12.23
C ARG A 3 -15.44 9.55 -10.79
N LEU A 4 -14.55 10.44 -10.37
CA LEU A 4 -14.68 11.09 -9.06
C LEU A 4 -15.73 12.19 -9.17
N THR A 5 -16.76 12.14 -8.33
CA THR A 5 -17.81 13.16 -8.24
C THR A 5 -17.68 13.99 -6.96
N PRO A 6 -18.32 15.17 -6.88
CA PRO A 6 -18.39 15.95 -5.65
C PRO A 6 -18.95 15.19 -4.44
N ASP A 7 -19.70 14.11 -4.64
CA ASP A 7 -20.31 13.32 -3.57
C ASP A 7 -19.31 12.36 -2.92
N ILE A 8 -18.17 12.11 -3.55
CA ILE A 8 -17.14 11.17 -3.07
C ILE A 8 -15.76 11.81 -2.91
N TRP A 9 -15.55 12.99 -3.49
CA TRP A 9 -14.30 13.72 -3.37
C TRP A 9 -14.57 15.16 -2.89
N GLN A 10 -14.26 15.41 -1.62
CA GLN A 10 -14.49 16.69 -0.95
C GLN A 10 -13.85 17.87 -1.70
N HIS A 11 -12.67 17.66 -2.27
CA HIS A 11 -11.91 18.68 -2.97
C HIS A 11 -12.09 18.62 -4.50
N HIS A 12 -13.19 18.02 -4.98
CA HIS A 12 -13.46 17.86 -6.42
C HIS A 12 -13.38 19.18 -7.18
N ALA A 13 -14.10 20.22 -6.75
CA ALA A 13 -14.11 21.50 -7.45
C ALA A 13 -12.69 22.12 -7.57
N GLU A 14 -11.89 22.01 -6.52
CA GLU A 14 -10.50 22.48 -6.48
C GLU A 14 -9.60 21.65 -7.41
N GLY A 15 -9.67 20.32 -7.32
CA GLY A 15 -8.85 19.44 -8.13
C GLY A 15 -9.21 19.41 -9.61
N THR A 16 -10.48 19.71 -9.96
CA THR A 16 -10.90 19.91 -11.35
C THR A 16 -10.42 21.25 -11.90
N ARG A 17 -10.50 22.32 -11.12
CA ARG A 17 -10.16 23.67 -11.57
C ARG A 17 -8.65 23.90 -11.67
N ASN A 18 -7.91 23.48 -10.63
CA ASN A 18 -6.50 23.79 -10.46
C ASN A 18 -5.59 22.55 -10.61
N GLY A 19 -6.16 21.40 -11.00
CA GLY A 19 -5.43 20.14 -11.14
C GLY A 19 -5.16 19.44 -9.81
N TRP A 20 -4.61 18.23 -9.87
CA TRP A 20 -4.33 17.37 -8.71
C TRP A 20 -2.90 16.84 -8.69
N VAL A 21 -2.06 17.37 -9.58
CA VAL A 21 -0.64 17.05 -9.69
C VAL A 21 0.15 18.30 -9.35
N SER A 22 1.25 18.14 -8.64
CA SER A 22 2.29 19.16 -8.46
C SER A 22 3.65 18.53 -8.72
N GLU A 23 4.69 19.36 -8.82
CA GLU A 23 6.08 18.91 -8.81
C GLU A 23 6.60 18.91 -7.37
N ASP A 24 7.51 18.00 -7.04
CA ASP A 24 8.30 18.05 -5.81
C ASP A 24 9.56 18.91 -5.98
N GLU A 25 10.46 18.86 -5.00
CA GLU A 25 11.70 19.67 -4.99
C GLU A 25 12.67 19.28 -6.12
N ASP A 26 12.56 18.05 -6.63
CA ASP A 26 13.38 17.52 -7.72
C ASP A 26 12.72 17.71 -9.10
N GLY A 27 11.51 18.28 -9.14
CA GLY A 27 10.72 18.46 -10.36
C GLY A 27 9.90 17.23 -10.76
N ASP A 28 9.88 16.19 -9.92
CA ASP A 28 9.12 14.98 -10.18
C ASP A 28 7.64 15.18 -9.89
N ARG A 29 6.80 14.55 -10.72
CA ARG A 29 5.34 14.68 -10.61
C ARG A 29 4.81 13.86 -9.44
N GLN A 30 4.14 14.53 -8.50
CA GLN A 30 3.48 13.92 -7.37
C GLN A 30 2.00 14.31 -7.27
N THR A 31 1.26 13.60 -6.42
CA THR A 31 -0.10 14.01 -6.08
C THR A 31 -0.06 15.29 -5.26
N ARG A 32 -0.81 16.31 -5.68
CA ARG A 32 -0.76 17.66 -5.11
C ARG A 32 -1.11 17.64 -3.60
N PRO A 33 -0.21 18.12 -2.73
CA PRO A 33 -0.55 18.47 -1.37
C PRO A 33 -1.55 19.63 -1.36
N PHE A 34 -2.64 19.48 -0.59
CA PHE A 34 -3.68 20.47 -0.44
C PHE A 34 -4.14 20.53 1.03
N GLN A 35 -3.99 21.71 1.64
CA GLN A 35 -4.38 21.96 3.03
C GLN A 35 -3.82 20.91 4.01
N GLY A 36 -2.50 20.67 3.94
CA GLY A 36 -1.78 19.80 4.87
C GLY A 36 -1.90 18.29 4.61
N SER A 37 -2.54 17.85 3.53
CA SER A 37 -2.55 16.43 3.15
C SER A 37 -2.74 16.24 1.63
N CYS A 38 -2.78 15.01 1.16
CA CYS A 38 -3.12 14.68 -0.22
C CYS A 38 -4.49 15.27 -0.61
N ILE A 39 -4.60 15.86 -1.82
CA ILE A 39 -5.85 16.42 -2.34
C ILE A 39 -7.00 15.42 -2.43
N PHE A 40 -6.72 14.11 -2.49
CA PHE A 40 -7.73 13.06 -2.50
C PHE A 40 -8.23 12.64 -1.11
N GLN A 41 -7.62 13.14 -0.03
CA GLN A 41 -8.05 12.84 1.32
C GLN A 41 -9.31 13.64 1.67
N ASN A 42 -10.45 12.96 1.82
CA ASN A 42 -11.63 13.52 2.46
C ASN A 42 -11.38 13.61 3.97
N ARG A 43 -11.67 14.79 4.54
CA ARG A 43 -11.52 15.10 5.97
C ARG A 43 -12.67 14.51 6.79
N PRO A 44 -12.50 14.36 8.12
CA PRO A 44 -13.59 13.97 9.01
C PRO A 44 -14.82 14.86 8.83
N GLY A 45 -16.01 14.25 8.84
CA GLY A 45 -17.30 14.95 8.69
C GLY A 45 -17.78 15.15 7.25
N PHE A 46 -17.00 14.77 6.23
CA PHE A 46 -17.47 14.79 4.85
C PHE A 46 -18.51 13.68 4.60
N ALA A 47 -19.66 14.05 4.02
CA ALA A 47 -20.80 13.13 3.82
C ALA A 47 -20.46 11.92 2.92
N GLY A 48 -19.51 12.07 1.99
CA GLY A 48 -19.03 10.99 1.12
C GLY A 48 -18.11 9.98 1.81
N GLY A 49 -17.78 10.17 3.10
CA GLY A 49 -16.87 9.34 3.88
C GLY A 49 -15.47 9.95 4.00
N MET A 50 -14.84 9.73 5.15
CA MET A 50 -13.46 10.15 5.41
C MET A 50 -12.44 9.20 4.75
N GLY A 51 -11.25 9.71 4.45
CA GLY A 51 -10.16 8.93 3.86
C GLY A 51 -9.99 9.17 2.36
N CYS A 52 -9.32 8.24 1.67
CA CYS A 52 -8.97 8.42 0.26
C CYS A 52 -10.21 8.28 -0.65
N SER A 53 -10.55 9.35 -1.38
CA SER A 53 -11.65 9.34 -2.36
C SER A 53 -11.51 8.29 -3.47
N LEU A 54 -10.28 7.93 -3.87
CA LEU A 54 -10.04 6.84 -4.82
C LEU A 54 -10.39 5.47 -4.22
N HIS A 55 -10.12 5.27 -2.93
CA HIS A 55 -10.53 4.06 -2.22
C HIS A 55 -12.06 3.97 -2.12
N ILE A 56 -12.70 5.08 -1.74
CA ILE A 56 -14.17 5.16 -1.65
C ILE A 56 -14.81 4.88 -3.02
N LEU A 57 -14.22 5.39 -4.10
CA LEU A 57 -14.64 5.08 -5.47
C LEU A 57 -14.60 3.58 -5.75
N ALA A 58 -13.48 2.90 -5.44
CA ALA A 58 -13.35 1.46 -5.66
C ALA A 58 -14.44 0.67 -4.93
N LEU A 59 -14.66 0.96 -3.65
CA LEU A 59 -15.68 0.29 -2.85
C LEU A 59 -17.09 0.53 -3.39
N LYS A 60 -17.40 1.76 -3.83
CA LYS A 60 -18.71 2.07 -4.44
C LYS A 60 -18.93 1.36 -5.78
N GLU A 61 -17.87 1.10 -6.52
CA GLU A 61 -17.92 0.36 -7.78
C GLU A 61 -17.83 -1.17 -7.58
N GLY A 62 -17.65 -1.65 -6.35
CA GLY A 62 -17.44 -3.08 -6.07
C GLY A 62 -16.13 -3.61 -6.66
N ARG A 63 -15.09 -2.77 -6.71
CA ARG A 63 -13.77 -3.06 -7.28
C ARG A 63 -12.69 -3.06 -6.22
N GLU A 64 -11.55 -3.66 -6.55
CA GLU A 64 -10.39 -3.64 -5.67
C GLU A 64 -9.78 -2.23 -5.63
N PRO A 65 -9.34 -1.73 -4.46
CA PRO A 65 -8.72 -0.41 -4.34
C PRO A 65 -7.52 -0.18 -5.27
N LEU A 66 -6.77 -1.23 -5.58
CA LEU A 66 -5.64 -1.17 -6.52
C LEU A 66 -6.05 -0.78 -7.95
N GLU A 67 -7.31 -1.02 -8.33
CA GLU A 67 -7.83 -0.70 -9.67
C GLU A 67 -8.17 0.79 -9.86
N THR A 68 -8.21 1.57 -8.78
CA THR A 68 -8.54 3.01 -8.83
C THR A 68 -7.43 3.89 -8.28
N LYS A 69 -6.54 3.36 -7.45
CA LYS A 69 -5.42 4.07 -6.83
C LYS A 69 -4.18 4.03 -7.73
N PRO A 70 -3.31 5.06 -7.67
CA PRO A 70 -2.00 4.99 -8.30
C PRO A 70 -1.09 3.99 -7.55
N ASP A 71 -0.07 3.49 -8.25
CA ASP A 71 0.82 2.39 -7.82
C ASP A 71 1.32 2.52 -6.38
N VAL A 72 1.95 3.63 -6.03
CA VAL A 72 2.49 3.84 -4.68
C VAL A 72 1.39 3.76 -3.61
N CYS A 73 0.18 4.25 -3.89
CA CYS A 73 -0.89 4.34 -2.90
C CYS A 73 -1.58 3.01 -2.60
N TRP A 74 -1.63 2.07 -3.55
CA TRP A 74 -2.21 0.74 -3.28
C TRP A 74 -1.16 -0.25 -2.80
N GLN A 75 0.11 -0.08 -3.19
CA GLN A 75 1.17 -0.98 -2.75
C GLN A 75 1.42 -0.86 -1.25
N LEU A 76 1.32 0.33 -0.66
CA LEU A 76 1.52 0.48 0.78
C LEU A 76 0.48 -0.33 1.60
N PRO A 77 0.91 -1.06 2.64
CA PRO A 77 2.24 -1.04 3.24
C PRO A 77 3.15 -2.21 2.80
N VAL A 78 2.90 -2.79 1.64
CA VAL A 78 3.76 -3.79 1.02
C VAL A 78 4.85 -3.08 0.20
N ARG A 79 6.10 -3.54 0.36
CA ARG A 79 7.25 -3.05 -0.39
C ARG A 79 7.69 -4.10 -1.40
N ARG A 80 7.83 -3.68 -2.65
CA ARG A 80 8.47 -4.47 -3.71
C ARG A 80 9.85 -3.89 -4.01
N THR A 81 10.88 -4.71 -3.91
CA THR A 81 12.26 -4.34 -4.26
C THR A 81 12.79 -5.20 -5.40
N TYR A 82 13.78 -4.66 -6.10
CA TYR A 82 14.39 -5.26 -7.28
C TYR A 82 15.90 -5.19 -7.11
N GLU A 83 16.57 -6.34 -7.15
CA GLU A 83 18.02 -6.44 -7.01
C GLU A 83 18.57 -7.32 -8.13
N TRP A 84 19.57 -6.82 -8.87
CA TRP A 84 20.31 -7.64 -9.82
C TRP A 84 21.45 -8.35 -9.11
N ILE A 85 21.42 -9.68 -9.13
CA ILE A 85 22.45 -10.54 -8.52
C ILE A 85 23.31 -11.14 -9.63
N ASP A 86 24.60 -10.83 -9.60
CA ASP A 86 25.61 -11.43 -10.46
C ASP A 86 26.00 -12.81 -9.90
N ARG A 87 26.00 -13.83 -10.75
CA ARG A 87 26.33 -15.21 -10.38
C ARG A 87 27.74 -15.58 -10.83
N PRO A 88 28.38 -16.59 -10.20
CA PRO A 88 29.73 -17.04 -10.57
C PRO A 88 29.86 -17.58 -12.00
N ASP A 89 28.75 -17.85 -12.69
CA ASP A 89 28.70 -18.30 -14.08
C ASP A 89 28.49 -17.16 -15.08
N ASP A 90 28.79 -15.92 -14.67
CA ASP A 90 28.62 -14.68 -15.43
C ASP A 90 27.17 -14.36 -15.84
N THR A 91 26.18 -15.08 -15.29
CA THR A 91 24.76 -14.76 -15.49
C THR A 91 24.27 -13.74 -14.46
N ARG A 92 23.25 -12.95 -14.85
CA ARG A 92 22.56 -12.02 -13.95
C ARG A 92 21.13 -12.47 -13.73
N VAL A 93 20.67 -12.44 -12.48
CA VAL A 93 19.27 -12.67 -12.15
C VAL A 93 18.66 -11.48 -11.45
N LEU A 94 17.44 -11.12 -11.85
CA LEU A 94 16.64 -10.14 -11.14
C LEU A 94 15.94 -10.84 -9.97
N GLN A 95 16.37 -10.56 -8.75
CA GLN A 95 15.63 -10.92 -7.55
C GLN A 95 14.58 -9.84 -7.27
N VAL A 96 13.33 -10.28 -7.17
CA VAL A 96 12.21 -9.43 -6.76
C VAL A 96 11.77 -9.90 -5.38
N SER A 97 11.79 -8.99 -4.42
CA SER A 97 11.39 -9.27 -3.04
C SER A 97 10.15 -8.48 -2.68
N ILE A 98 9.20 -9.14 -2.01
CA ILE A 98 7.98 -8.54 -1.49
C ILE A 98 8.01 -8.69 0.03
N GLY A 99 7.89 -7.57 0.74
CA GLY A 99 7.98 -7.55 2.20
C GLY A 99 7.23 -6.38 2.82
N GLU A 100 7.41 -6.20 4.12
CA GLU A 100 6.89 -5.05 4.86
C GLU A 100 7.57 -3.76 4.38
N TYR A 101 6.76 -2.74 4.07
CA TYR A 101 7.24 -1.38 3.91
C TYR A 101 7.26 -0.72 5.28
N ASP A 102 8.41 -0.72 5.94
CA ASP A 102 8.62 -0.03 7.20
C ASP A 102 9.23 1.37 7.02
N ARG A 103 9.45 2.08 8.13
CA ARG A 103 10.08 3.41 8.17
C ARG A 103 11.47 3.45 7.53
N ARG A 104 12.24 2.36 7.58
CA ARG A 104 13.60 2.27 6.99
C ARG A 104 13.54 2.22 5.47
N GLY A 105 12.43 1.72 4.91
CA GLY A 105 12.19 1.72 3.48
C GLY A 105 12.13 3.11 2.85
N TRP A 106 11.89 4.15 3.66
CA TRP A 106 11.76 5.56 3.22
C TRP A 106 13.09 6.32 3.12
N GLY A 107 14.23 5.68 3.42
CA GLY A 107 15.51 6.38 3.49
C GLY A 107 15.49 7.50 4.54
N SER A 108 16.08 8.66 4.22
CA SER A 108 16.14 9.80 5.13
C SER A 108 14.75 10.35 5.49
N GLY A 109 13.80 10.35 4.54
CA GLY A 109 12.43 10.82 4.77
C GLY A 109 11.67 9.99 5.81
N GLY A 110 12.12 8.76 6.07
CA GLY A 110 11.63 7.95 7.18
C GLY A 110 11.78 8.67 8.52
N HIS A 111 12.85 9.44 8.74
CA HIS A 111 13.11 10.10 10.01
C HIS A 111 12.05 11.14 10.40
N ASP A 112 11.32 11.70 9.44
CA ASP A 112 10.30 12.72 9.71
C ASP A 112 8.90 12.14 9.91
N LEU A 113 8.74 10.82 9.70
CA LEU A 113 7.51 10.10 9.99
C LEU A 113 7.32 9.97 11.50
N HIS A 114 6.39 10.76 12.03
CA HIS A 114 5.98 10.71 13.43
C HIS A 114 5.29 9.39 13.79
N TRP A 115 4.65 8.75 12.80
CA TRP A 115 3.96 7.48 12.95
C TRP A 115 3.99 6.71 11.62
N TRP A 116 4.03 5.37 11.73
CA TRP A 116 3.96 4.48 10.58
C TRP A 116 3.16 3.21 10.91
N CYS A 117 2.26 2.82 10.01
CA CYS A 117 1.24 1.82 10.28
C CYS A 117 1.79 0.45 10.67
N THR A 118 2.74 -0.10 9.91
CA THR A 118 3.22 -1.47 10.14
C THR A 118 4.07 -1.61 11.39
N SER A 119 4.64 -0.51 11.89
CA SER A 119 5.38 -0.50 13.15
C SER A 119 4.49 -0.34 14.39
N ALA A 120 3.19 -0.08 14.23
CA ALA A 120 2.29 0.14 15.34
C ALA A 120 1.50 -1.14 15.67
N THR A 121 1.60 -1.65 16.89
CA THR A 121 0.84 -2.84 17.36
C THR A 121 -0.67 -2.71 17.09
N SER A 122 -1.23 -1.51 17.19
CA SER A 122 -2.64 -1.25 16.90
C SER A 122 -3.06 -1.54 15.45
N ALA A 123 -2.11 -1.64 14.52
CA ALA A 123 -2.38 -2.02 13.12
C ALA A 123 -2.43 -3.54 12.91
N HIS A 124 -1.99 -4.35 13.88
CA HIS A 124 -1.92 -5.82 13.80
C HIS A 124 -3.10 -6.49 14.50
N GLY A 125 -4.31 -5.99 14.25
CA GLY A 125 -5.56 -6.48 14.87
C GLY A 125 -6.58 -7.06 13.90
N ALA A 126 -6.19 -7.34 12.66
CA ALA A 126 -7.09 -7.88 11.63
C ALA A 126 -7.52 -9.32 11.94
N GLY A 127 -8.75 -9.68 11.58
CA GLY A 127 -9.28 -11.03 11.77
C GLY A 127 -8.71 -12.06 10.78
N ASP A 128 -8.32 -11.61 9.59
CA ASP A 128 -7.75 -12.45 8.55
C ASP A 128 -6.24 -12.21 8.42
N PRO A 129 -5.45 -13.25 8.14
CA PRO A 129 -4.03 -13.09 7.81
C PRO A 129 -3.83 -12.22 6.56
N VAL A 130 -2.71 -11.49 6.52
CA VAL A 130 -2.39 -10.57 5.40
C VAL A 130 -2.45 -11.26 4.04
N TYR A 131 -1.93 -12.49 3.89
CA TYR A 131 -1.96 -13.20 2.61
C TYR A 131 -3.39 -13.49 2.09
N VAL A 132 -4.39 -13.48 2.97
CA VAL A 132 -5.81 -13.61 2.63
C VAL A 132 -6.41 -12.24 2.33
N SER A 133 -6.26 -11.27 3.25
CA SER A 133 -6.87 -9.95 3.12
C SER A 133 -6.27 -9.10 2.00
N TYR A 134 -5.00 -9.31 1.64
CA TYR A 134 -4.27 -8.61 0.57
C TYR A 134 -4.13 -9.48 -0.69
N ARG A 135 -5.05 -10.44 -0.91
CA ARG A 135 -5.00 -11.34 -2.07
C ARG A 135 -4.84 -10.59 -3.39
N ALA A 136 -5.61 -9.52 -3.58
CA ALA A 136 -5.64 -8.77 -4.83
C ALA A 136 -4.29 -8.08 -5.08
N GLU A 137 -3.77 -7.34 -4.10
CA GLU A 137 -2.49 -6.64 -4.17
C GLU A 137 -1.32 -7.61 -4.34
N LEU A 138 -1.30 -8.70 -3.58
CA LEU A 138 -0.24 -9.71 -3.69
C LEU A 138 -0.28 -10.38 -5.07
N THR A 139 -1.46 -10.72 -5.58
CA THR A 139 -1.62 -11.29 -6.93
C THR A 139 -1.12 -10.32 -8.00
N GLU A 140 -1.42 -9.03 -7.88
CA GLU A 140 -0.92 -8.01 -8.81
C GLU A 140 0.61 -7.88 -8.75
N LEU A 141 1.20 -7.96 -7.56
CA LEU A 141 2.65 -7.81 -7.36
C LEU A 141 3.47 -9.01 -7.84
N MET A 142 2.99 -10.24 -7.65
CA MET A 142 3.76 -11.47 -7.92
C MET A 142 3.18 -12.37 -9.01
N GLY A 143 2.01 -12.02 -9.55
CA GLY A 143 1.23 -12.85 -10.46
C GLY A 143 0.51 -14.00 -9.74
N LYS A 144 -0.53 -14.54 -10.39
CA LYS A 144 -1.37 -15.60 -9.82
C LYS A 144 -0.59 -16.82 -9.35
N ALA A 145 0.35 -17.32 -10.16
CA ALA A 145 1.14 -18.50 -9.81
C ALA A 145 2.03 -18.27 -8.57
N GLY A 146 2.59 -17.08 -8.43
CA GLY A 146 3.36 -16.70 -7.23
C GLY A 146 2.47 -16.63 -6.00
N TYR A 147 1.28 -16.04 -6.14
CA TYR A 147 0.32 -15.91 -5.05
C TYR A 147 -0.21 -17.27 -4.59
N ASP A 148 -0.59 -18.17 -5.53
CA ASP A 148 -1.05 -19.51 -5.20
C ASP A 148 0.01 -20.24 -4.36
N ARG A 149 1.28 -20.14 -4.76
CA ARG A 149 2.39 -20.75 -4.03
C ARG A 149 2.60 -20.13 -2.64
N LEU A 150 2.45 -18.81 -2.51
CA LEU A 150 2.50 -18.12 -1.22
C LEU A 150 1.37 -18.61 -0.29
N SER A 151 0.14 -18.70 -0.81
CA SER A 151 -1.03 -19.16 -0.05
C SER A 151 -0.81 -20.57 0.51
N GLU A 152 -0.34 -21.51 -0.32
CA GLU A 152 -0.02 -22.87 0.12
C GLU A 152 1.00 -22.89 1.27
N LEU A 153 2.07 -22.08 1.17
CA LEU A 153 3.10 -22.00 2.19
C LEU A 153 2.57 -21.41 3.50
N CYS A 154 1.74 -20.36 3.40
CA CYS A 154 1.09 -19.75 4.56
C CYS A 154 0.10 -20.70 5.23
N GLU A 155 -0.72 -21.40 4.47
CA GLU A 155 -1.66 -22.41 4.97
C GLU A 155 -0.94 -23.57 5.67
N ALA A 156 0.14 -24.09 5.05
CA ALA A 156 0.98 -25.11 5.66
C ALA A 156 1.61 -24.61 6.97
N ARG A 157 2.08 -23.35 7.00
CA ARG A 157 2.64 -22.73 8.21
C ARG A 157 1.61 -22.64 9.33
N LEU A 158 0.39 -22.19 9.03
CA LEU A 158 -0.70 -22.10 10.00
C LEU A 158 -1.15 -23.49 10.50
N ALA A 159 -1.16 -24.49 9.62
CA ALA A 159 -1.54 -25.86 9.97
C ALA A 159 -0.50 -26.59 10.83
N SER A 160 0.78 -26.19 10.76
CA SER A 160 1.90 -26.92 11.38
C SER A 160 1.88 -26.99 12.92
N GLN A 161 1.00 -26.27 13.63
CA GLN A 161 0.90 -26.23 15.10
C GLN A 161 2.22 -25.95 15.87
N LEU A 162 3.30 -25.61 15.15
CA LEU A 162 4.57 -25.22 15.73
C LEU A 162 4.45 -23.81 16.30
N PRO A 163 5.13 -23.49 17.41
CA PRO A 163 5.23 -22.13 17.91
C PRO A 163 5.58 -21.15 16.78
N LEU A 164 5.10 -19.91 16.87
CA LEU A 164 5.58 -18.85 15.99
C LEU A 164 7.08 -18.63 16.27
N LEU A 165 7.93 -19.26 15.46
CA LEU A 165 9.40 -19.21 15.59
C LEU A 165 10.00 -17.83 15.30
N ALA A 166 9.17 -16.84 14.98
CA ALA A 166 9.54 -15.45 14.76
C ALA A 166 8.32 -14.55 15.01
N PRO A 167 8.08 -14.08 16.25
CA PRO A 167 7.05 -13.08 16.50
C PRO A 167 7.36 -11.80 15.72
N HIS A 168 6.33 -11.12 15.23
CA HIS A 168 6.49 -9.85 14.54
C HIS A 168 7.01 -8.80 15.53
N PRO A 169 7.87 -7.84 15.14
CA PRO A 169 8.32 -6.76 16.02
C PRO A 169 7.21 -5.89 16.63
N ALA A 170 5.98 -6.01 16.12
CA ALA A 170 4.80 -5.31 16.60
C ALA A 170 3.89 -6.19 17.48
N ASP A 171 4.20 -7.47 17.65
CA ASP A 171 3.47 -8.37 18.56
C ASP A 171 3.61 -7.87 20.01
N PRO A 172 2.59 -8.06 20.86
CA PRO A 172 2.69 -7.77 22.29
C PRO A 172 3.86 -8.54 22.93
N ALA A 173 4.56 -7.90 23.85
CA ALA A 173 5.58 -8.53 24.69
C ALA A 173 4.97 -9.45 25.76
#